data_AF-A0A957ZTX3-F1
#
_entry.id   AF-A0A957ZTX3-F1
#
_cell.length_a   1.000
_cell.length_b   1.000
_cell.length_c   1.000
_cell.angle_alpha   90.00
_cell.angle_beta   90.00
_cell.angle_gamma   90.00
#
_symmetry.space_group_name_H-M   'P 1'
#
loop_
_entity.id
_entity.type
_entity.pdbx_description
1 polymer ?
#
loop_
_entity_poly.entity_id
_entity_poly.type
_entity_poly.pdbx_seq_one_letter_code
_entity_poly.pdbx_strand_id
1 'polypeptide(L)'
;MSERTIDFRYAPTVSWTCIGRPDDPFKSLVREDGALLYDFYGRGLGLEVWRFDRVFAFGLQALHPPVSIDQATESARVPIVTTRLVYPDATLTLRAIGHQHGERRTDVLLWQVAAPDVDEFLTRFQLTASAPGRYFAPATLAPGHRIYMADEAVRPAVDFWETVNHYLVEPSDVVPIGPLALVSVPQPLLTVHADGFTSASGLGTELFAVGRDRIAQGALLFPQNHDQLDDVDLDWALAAVDEERRFWQGVPLQQVVLETPDPDVNDMIVACARNILQAREIEDGLPVFKVGPTIYRSLFVVDGHFFLEAARYLGYADDAGAGVDTLVRRANPDGSFSLIPDHNKETGIALATLVRQAELSGDWEKLRTEWPLVQRAV
;
A
#
# COMPACT_ATOMS: atom_id res chain seq x y z
N MET A 1 -22.73 32.34 -3.07
CA MET A 1 -22.66 31.27 -4.09
C MET A 1 -22.94 29.97 -3.36
N SER A 2 -23.76 29.08 -3.90
CA SER A 2 -23.97 27.76 -3.26
C SER A 2 -22.67 26.98 -3.35
N GLU A 3 -22.18 26.49 -2.21
CA GLU A 3 -21.08 25.54 -2.13
C GLU A 3 -21.42 24.33 -2.99
N ARG A 4 -20.63 24.09 -4.04
CA ARG A 4 -20.78 22.93 -4.92
C ARG A 4 -19.86 21.85 -4.35
N THR A 5 -20.42 20.70 -4.01
CA THR A 5 -19.66 19.56 -3.49
C THR A 5 -19.58 18.48 -4.56
N ILE A 6 -18.46 17.77 -4.64
CA ILE A 6 -18.32 16.61 -5.52
C ILE A 6 -19.35 15.53 -5.12
N ASP A 7 -20.05 14.99 -6.12
CA ASP A 7 -21.05 13.94 -5.93
C ASP A 7 -20.41 12.55 -5.99
N PHE A 8 -20.19 11.96 -4.81
CA PHE A 8 -19.60 10.62 -4.67
C PHE A 8 -20.61 9.47 -4.80
N ARG A 9 -21.88 9.71 -5.17
CA ARG A 9 -22.89 8.63 -5.30
C ARG A 9 -22.51 7.55 -6.32
N TYR A 10 -21.63 7.88 -7.26
CA TYR A 10 -21.15 6.96 -8.31
C TYR A 10 -19.67 6.55 -8.12
N ALA A 11 -19.09 6.81 -6.95
CA ALA A 11 -17.75 6.35 -6.64
C ALA A 11 -17.71 4.81 -6.65
N PRO A 12 -16.58 4.19 -7.07
CA PRO A 12 -16.41 2.75 -6.98
C PRO A 12 -16.61 2.24 -5.55
N THR A 13 -17.25 1.09 -5.41
CA THR A 13 -17.47 0.46 -4.09
C THR A 13 -16.19 -0.09 -3.45
N VAL A 14 -15.14 -0.26 -4.25
CA VAL A 14 -13.82 -0.73 -3.83
C VAL A 14 -12.82 0.35 -4.16
N SER A 15 -12.01 0.74 -3.17
CA SER A 15 -11.00 1.78 -3.34
C SER A 15 -9.73 1.38 -2.63
N TRP A 16 -8.61 1.42 -3.36
CA TRP A 16 -7.30 1.08 -2.82
C TRP A 16 -6.37 2.29 -2.88
N THR A 17 -5.71 2.58 -1.77
CA THR A 17 -4.79 3.72 -1.66
C THR A 17 -3.37 3.22 -1.47
N CYS A 18 -2.44 3.65 -2.32
CA CYS A 18 -1.02 3.38 -2.13
C CYS A 18 -0.44 4.30 -1.05
N ILE A 19 0.31 3.72 -0.12
CA ILE A 19 0.95 4.42 1.00
C ILE A 19 2.47 4.60 0.83
N GLY A 20 3.06 4.00 -0.21
CA GLY A 20 4.49 4.06 -0.51
C GLY A 20 4.91 5.39 -1.12
N ARG A 21 6.18 5.74 -0.95
CA ARG A 21 6.82 6.91 -1.58
C ARG A 21 6.95 6.73 -3.11
N PRO A 22 7.23 7.80 -3.88
CA PRO A 22 7.76 7.64 -5.24
C PRO A 22 9.00 6.73 -5.21
N ASP A 23 9.18 5.91 -6.24
CA ASP A 23 10.31 4.98 -6.40
C ASP A 23 10.44 3.86 -5.36
N ASP A 24 9.55 3.81 -4.36
CA ASP A 24 9.46 2.72 -3.40
C ASP A 24 9.20 1.38 -4.12
N PRO A 25 10.08 0.37 -4.01
CA PRO A 25 9.85 -0.91 -4.67
C PRO A 25 8.80 -1.79 -3.95
N PHE A 26 8.37 -1.44 -2.73
CA PHE A 26 7.39 -2.17 -1.92
C PHE A 26 6.06 -1.42 -1.87
N LYS A 27 5.31 -1.51 -2.97
CA LYS A 27 4.09 -0.72 -3.20
C LYS A 27 2.88 -1.33 -2.50
N SER A 28 2.78 -1.08 -1.20
CA SER A 28 1.66 -1.52 -0.35
C SER A 28 0.39 -0.71 -0.62
N LEU A 29 -0.77 -1.37 -0.53
CA LEU A 29 -2.07 -0.74 -0.65
C LEU A 29 -2.89 -0.90 0.63
N VAL A 30 -3.77 0.07 0.88
CA VAL A 30 -4.80 0.03 1.92
C VAL A 30 -6.15 -0.09 1.25
N ARG A 31 -6.95 -1.09 1.64
CA ARG A 31 -8.31 -1.33 1.15
C ARG A 31 -9.33 -0.43 1.88
N GLU A 32 -10.53 -0.24 1.34
CA GLU A 32 -11.59 0.60 1.91
C GLU A 32 -11.94 0.27 3.38
N ASP A 33 -11.70 -0.96 3.82
CA ASP A 33 -11.89 -1.43 5.21
C ASP A 33 -10.64 -1.29 6.09
N GLY A 34 -9.57 -0.68 5.59
CA GLY A 34 -8.31 -0.47 6.28
C GLY A 34 -7.35 -1.67 6.20
N ALA A 35 -7.73 -2.76 5.51
CA ALA A 35 -6.85 -3.90 5.35
C ALA A 35 -5.59 -3.55 4.52
N LEU A 36 -4.44 -4.10 4.92
CA LEU A 36 -3.19 -3.95 4.18
C LEU A 36 -3.04 -5.08 3.15
N LEU A 37 -2.74 -4.71 1.92
CA LEU A 37 -2.64 -5.61 0.77
C LEU A 37 -1.20 -5.65 0.24
N TYR A 38 -0.65 -6.85 0.13
CA TYR A 38 0.75 -7.10 -0.23
C TYR A 38 0.89 -8.16 -1.31
N ASP A 39 2.03 -8.12 -2.00
CA ASP A 39 2.47 -9.16 -2.93
C ASP A 39 1.40 -9.48 -3.97
N PHE A 40 1.03 -8.47 -4.76
CA PHE A 40 0.05 -8.67 -5.81
C PHE A 40 0.53 -9.71 -6.81
N TYR A 41 -0.24 -10.78 -6.96
CA TYR A 41 -0.02 -11.85 -7.90
C TYR A 41 -1.06 -11.74 -9.03
N GLY A 42 -0.58 -11.47 -10.24
CA GLY A 42 -1.40 -11.36 -11.46
C GLY A 42 -0.90 -12.19 -12.64
N ARG A 43 0.07 -13.09 -12.45
CA ARG A 43 0.68 -13.88 -13.54
C ARG A 43 0.38 -15.37 -13.40
N GLY A 44 -0.80 -15.79 -13.85
CA GLY A 44 -1.15 -17.19 -14.10
C GLY A 44 -1.17 -17.51 -15.60
N LEU A 45 -0.80 -18.74 -15.98
CA LEU A 45 -0.74 -19.31 -17.33
C LEU A 45 -2.08 -19.20 -18.12
N GLY A 46 -2.47 -18.01 -18.55
CA GLY A 46 -3.71 -17.76 -19.29
C GLY A 46 -5.00 -17.85 -18.45
N LEU A 47 -4.89 -17.97 -17.13
CA LEU A 47 -6.01 -17.92 -16.18
C LEU A 47 -5.82 -16.67 -15.30
N GLU A 48 -6.61 -15.64 -15.56
CA GLU A 48 -6.55 -14.34 -14.89
C GLU A 48 -7.14 -14.42 -13.47
N VAL A 49 -6.41 -15.02 -12.53
CA VAL A 49 -6.77 -14.94 -11.11
C VAL A 49 -5.86 -13.93 -10.45
N TRP A 50 -6.36 -12.69 -10.29
CA TRP A 50 -5.66 -11.64 -9.58
C TRP A 50 -5.94 -11.75 -8.08
N ARG A 51 -4.88 -11.66 -7.28
CA ARG A 51 -4.99 -11.67 -5.82
C ARG A 51 -3.80 -10.99 -5.17
N PHE A 52 -3.93 -10.70 -3.88
CA PHE A 52 -2.82 -10.37 -3.02
C PHE A 52 -2.43 -11.63 -2.23
N ASP A 53 -1.15 -11.99 -2.25
CA ASP A 53 -0.68 -13.20 -1.56
C ASP A 53 -0.62 -13.02 -0.05
N ARG A 54 -0.52 -11.77 0.47
CA ARG A 54 -0.71 -11.48 1.90
C ARG A 54 -1.73 -10.37 2.09
N VAL A 55 -2.68 -10.61 2.99
CA VAL A 55 -3.72 -9.64 3.40
C VAL A 55 -3.82 -9.62 4.91
N PHE A 56 -3.76 -8.43 5.51
CA PHE A 56 -3.97 -8.22 6.93
C PHE A 56 -5.20 -7.34 7.11
N ALA A 57 -6.30 -7.92 7.58
CA ALA A 57 -7.53 -7.20 7.92
C ALA A 57 -7.61 -6.99 9.44
N PHE A 58 -8.28 -5.92 9.87
CA PHE A 58 -8.30 -5.49 11.27
C PHE A 58 -9.72 -5.26 11.76
N GLY A 59 -9.93 -5.48 13.05
CA GLY A 59 -11.22 -5.29 13.69
C GLY A 59 -11.14 -5.30 15.20
N LEU A 60 -12.32 -5.20 15.82
CA LEU A 60 -12.50 -5.41 17.25
C LEU A 60 -13.23 -6.72 17.49
N GLN A 61 -12.88 -7.39 18.59
CA GLN A 61 -13.76 -8.41 19.14
C GLN A 61 -15.02 -7.72 19.68
N ALA A 62 -16.11 -7.77 18.92
CA ALA A 62 -17.39 -7.17 19.24
C ALA A 62 -18.54 -8.11 18.90
N LEU A 63 -19.69 -7.91 19.56
CA LEU A 63 -20.90 -8.70 19.28
C LEU A 63 -21.47 -8.44 17.88
N HIS A 64 -21.26 -7.23 17.36
CA HIS A 64 -21.78 -6.76 16.10
C HIS A 64 -20.64 -6.34 15.17
N PRO A 65 -20.81 -6.50 13.84
CA PRO A 65 -19.89 -5.91 12.88
C PRO A 65 -19.93 -4.37 12.95
N PRO A 66 -18.96 -3.68 12.33
CA PRO A 66 -19.03 -2.23 12.16
C PRO A 66 -20.36 -1.80 11.51
N VAL A 67 -20.97 -0.74 12.05
CA VAL A 67 -22.17 -0.10 11.49
C VAL A 67 -21.83 0.87 10.36
N SER A 68 -20.61 1.42 10.36
CA SER A 68 -20.07 2.21 9.26
C SER A 68 -18.55 2.08 9.18
N ILE A 69 -18.04 2.30 7.97
CA ILE A 69 -16.61 2.36 7.69
C ILE A 69 -16.38 3.61 6.84
N ASP A 70 -15.50 4.48 7.31
CA ASP A 70 -15.11 5.70 6.62
C ASP A 70 -13.60 5.72 6.43
N GLN A 71 -13.13 6.11 5.25
CA GLN A 71 -11.70 6.19 4.95
C GLN A 71 -11.36 7.52 4.28
N ALA A 72 -10.22 8.09 4.66
CA ALA A 72 -9.67 9.28 4.01
C ALA A 72 -8.14 9.28 4.08
N THR A 73 -7.50 9.93 3.12
CA THR A 73 -6.12 10.37 3.27
C THR A 73 -6.06 11.64 4.10
N GLU A 74 -4.97 11.87 4.84
CA GLU A 74 -4.77 13.08 5.66
C GLU A 74 -4.96 14.38 4.84
N SER A 75 -4.55 14.36 3.58
CA SER A 75 -4.90 15.37 2.58
C SER A 75 -4.72 14.78 1.18
N ALA A 76 -5.12 15.51 0.13
CA ALA A 76 -4.81 15.13 -1.25
C ALA A 76 -3.30 14.86 -1.47
N ARG A 77 -2.44 15.60 -0.77
CA ARG A 77 -0.97 15.51 -0.89
C ARG A 77 -0.35 14.37 -0.08
N VAL A 78 -0.91 14.06 1.09
CA VAL A 78 -0.29 13.18 2.09
C VAL A 78 -1.06 11.86 2.15
N PRO A 79 -0.51 10.75 1.60
CA PRO A 79 -1.18 9.45 1.54
C PRO A 79 -1.05 8.68 2.88
N ILE A 80 -1.21 9.37 4.00
CA ILE A 80 -1.44 8.72 5.29
C ILE A 80 -2.92 8.39 5.36
N VAL A 81 -3.26 7.11 5.32
CA VAL A 81 -4.65 6.65 5.21
C VAL A 81 -5.21 6.42 6.60
N THR A 82 -6.30 7.12 6.93
CA THR A 82 -7.06 6.91 8.16
C THR A 82 -8.35 6.19 7.83
N THR A 83 -8.58 5.03 8.46
CA THR A 83 -9.83 4.27 8.35
C THR A 83 -10.50 4.22 9.71
N ARG A 84 -11.77 4.57 9.79
CA ARG A 84 -12.59 4.49 11.00
C ARG A 84 -13.64 3.41 10.83
N LEU A 85 -13.56 2.38 11.67
CA LEU A 85 -14.57 1.34 11.79
C LEU A 85 -15.41 1.68 13.01
N VAL A 86 -16.65 2.07 12.79
CA VAL A 86 -17.59 2.46 13.84
C VAL A 86 -18.42 1.26 14.22
N TYR A 87 -18.39 0.86 15.48
CA TYR A 87 -19.23 -0.16 16.10
C TYR A 87 -20.33 0.54 16.92
N PRO A 88 -21.38 -0.18 17.38
CA PRO A 88 -22.43 0.43 18.20
C PRO A 88 -21.91 1.16 19.45
N ASP A 89 -20.91 0.57 20.13
CA ASP A 89 -20.42 1.07 21.42
C ASP A 89 -18.96 1.58 21.38
N ALA A 90 -18.28 1.46 20.24
CA ALA A 90 -16.86 1.78 20.12
C ALA A 90 -16.48 2.22 18.70
N THR A 91 -15.34 2.89 18.56
CA THR A 91 -14.72 3.19 17.27
C THR A 91 -13.29 2.68 17.27
N LEU A 92 -12.94 1.90 16.24
CA LEU A 92 -11.56 1.57 15.90
C LEU A 92 -11.08 2.55 14.82
N THR A 93 -10.01 3.28 15.11
CA THR A 93 -9.33 4.14 14.15
C THR A 93 -8.00 3.52 13.77
N LEU A 94 -7.79 3.32 12.48
CA LEU A 94 -6.57 2.78 11.89
C LEU A 94 -5.88 3.89 11.11
N ARG A 95 -4.56 4.05 11.27
CA ARG A 95 -3.76 4.98 10.48
C ARG A 95 -2.58 4.25 9.86
N ALA A 96 -2.66 4.03 8.54
CA ALA A 96 -1.69 3.30 7.77
C ALA A 96 -0.75 4.25 7.02
N ILE A 97 0.54 3.96 7.06
CA ILE A 97 1.58 4.74 6.40
C ILE A 97 2.74 3.86 5.94
N GLY A 98 3.30 4.18 4.78
CA GLY A 98 4.55 3.62 4.32
C GLY A 98 5.75 4.42 4.79
N HIS A 99 6.53 3.91 5.73
CA HIS A 99 7.72 4.57 6.26
C HIS A 99 9.02 4.09 5.61
N GLN A 100 9.88 5.03 5.21
CA GLN A 100 11.23 4.78 4.70
C GLN A 100 12.28 5.42 5.63
N HIS A 101 13.18 4.61 6.18
CA HIS A 101 14.28 5.05 7.05
C HIS A 101 15.63 4.50 6.58
N GLY A 102 16.42 5.36 5.92
CA GLY A 102 17.59 4.92 5.17
C GLY A 102 17.17 4.07 3.96
N GLU A 103 17.74 2.89 3.79
CA GLU A 103 17.37 1.92 2.74
C GLU A 103 16.24 0.97 3.17
N ARG A 104 15.78 1.07 4.42
CA ARG A 104 14.77 0.17 4.99
C ARG A 104 13.36 0.71 4.80
N ARG A 105 12.46 -0.22 4.51
CA ARG A 105 11.04 0.04 4.29
C ARG A 105 10.19 -0.73 5.29
N THR A 106 9.40 -0.01 6.07
CA THR A 106 8.45 -0.57 7.05
C THR A 106 7.09 0.08 6.86
N ASP A 107 6.03 -0.70 6.69
CA ASP A 107 4.68 -0.14 6.82
C ASP A 107 4.28 -0.10 8.29
N VAL A 108 3.62 0.99 8.68
CA VAL A 108 3.17 1.21 10.04
C VAL A 108 1.67 1.36 10.03
N LEU A 109 1.00 0.62 10.93
CA LEU A 109 -0.41 0.75 11.21
C LEU A 109 -0.58 1.15 12.68
N LEU A 110 -0.90 2.41 12.93
CA LEU A 110 -1.37 2.81 14.26
C LEU A 110 -2.83 2.41 14.41
N TRP A 111 -3.21 1.92 15.58
CA TRP A 111 -4.60 1.63 15.91
C TRP A 111 -4.97 2.32 17.23
N GLN A 112 -6.22 2.79 17.31
CA GLN A 112 -6.79 3.38 18.50
C GLN A 112 -8.23 2.91 18.67
N VAL A 113 -8.61 2.52 19.88
CA VAL A 113 -9.97 2.14 20.26
C VAL A 113 -10.49 3.14 21.28
N ALA A 114 -11.65 3.73 21.00
CA ALA A 114 -12.35 4.64 21.89
C ALA A 114 -13.82 4.26 22.01
N ALA A 115 -14.39 4.41 23.21
CA ALA A 115 -15.78 4.08 23.51
C ALA A 115 -16.38 5.18 24.43
N PRO A 116 -16.54 6.43 23.92
CA PRO A 116 -16.82 7.59 24.76
C PRO A 116 -18.21 7.57 25.41
N ASP A 117 -19.15 6.83 24.81
CA ASP A 117 -20.58 6.85 25.17
C ASP A 117 -20.96 5.75 26.18
N VAL A 118 -20.01 4.91 26.58
CA VAL A 118 -20.21 3.81 27.54
C VAL A 118 -19.23 3.93 28.71
N ASP A 119 -19.64 3.40 29.86
CA ASP A 119 -18.80 3.43 31.06
C ASP A 119 -17.61 2.48 30.92
N GLU A 120 -17.86 1.25 30.42
CA GLU A 120 -16.83 0.25 30.16
C GLU A 120 -17.26 -0.69 29.02
N PHE A 121 -16.36 -0.88 28.06
CA PHE A 121 -16.47 -1.82 26.96
C PHE A 121 -15.21 -2.69 26.91
N LEU A 122 -15.38 -3.98 27.20
CA LEU A 122 -14.31 -4.96 27.17
C LEU A 122 -14.18 -5.53 25.77
N THR A 123 -13.01 -5.36 25.16
CA THR A 123 -12.75 -5.80 23.79
C THR A 123 -11.29 -6.18 23.61
N ARG A 124 -10.89 -6.54 22.40
CA ARG A 124 -9.51 -6.62 21.97
C ARG A 124 -9.38 -6.11 20.54
N PHE A 125 -8.20 -5.64 20.21
CA PHE A 125 -7.82 -5.42 18.83
C PHE A 125 -7.52 -6.78 18.18
N GLN A 126 -8.10 -7.05 17.01
CA GLN A 126 -7.90 -8.28 16.27
C GLN A 126 -7.35 -7.99 14.89
N LEU A 127 -6.51 -8.89 14.41
CA LEU A 127 -6.14 -8.98 13.01
C LEU A 127 -6.41 -10.38 12.46
N THR A 128 -6.86 -10.42 11.21
CA THR A 128 -6.98 -11.63 10.41
C THR A 128 -5.91 -11.57 9.32
N ALA A 129 -4.91 -12.44 9.41
CA ALA A 129 -3.78 -12.53 8.49
C ALA A 129 -3.96 -13.70 7.53
N SER A 130 -4.08 -13.43 6.24
CA SER A 130 -4.26 -14.43 5.20
C SER A 130 -3.04 -14.51 4.31
N ALA A 131 -2.52 -15.73 4.11
CA ALA A 131 -1.53 -16.05 3.10
C ALA A 131 -1.70 -17.52 2.67
N PRO A 132 -1.93 -17.83 1.37
CA PRO A 132 -2.17 -19.20 0.93
C PRO A 132 -1.03 -20.16 1.31
N GLY A 133 -1.36 -21.27 1.98
CA GLY A 133 -0.39 -22.30 2.42
C GLY A 133 0.53 -21.87 3.56
N ARG A 134 0.24 -20.73 4.21
CA ARG A 134 1.06 -20.19 5.29
C ARG A 134 0.18 -19.78 6.47
N TYR A 135 0.78 -19.73 7.65
CA TYR A 135 0.15 -19.21 8.86
C TYR A 135 1.05 -18.18 9.55
N PHE A 136 0.43 -17.38 10.42
CA PHE A 136 1.08 -16.33 11.19
C PHE A 136 0.90 -16.61 12.68
N ALA A 137 1.99 -16.61 13.43
CA ALA A 137 1.97 -16.85 14.87
C ALA A 137 3.19 -16.21 15.55
N PRO A 138 3.14 -16.00 16.88
CA PRO A 138 4.35 -15.84 17.69
C PRO A 138 5.28 -17.06 17.54
N ALA A 139 6.52 -16.97 18.04
CA ALA A 139 7.42 -18.12 18.00
C ALA A 139 6.97 -19.25 18.94
N THR A 140 6.13 -18.94 19.93
CA THR A 140 5.51 -19.90 20.84
C THR A 140 3.98 -19.74 20.91
N LEU A 141 3.32 -20.52 21.76
CA LEU A 141 1.90 -20.32 22.09
C LEU A 141 1.65 -19.13 23.04
N ALA A 142 2.71 -18.58 23.66
CA ALA A 142 2.59 -17.41 24.52
C ALA A 142 2.38 -16.14 23.67
N PRO A 143 1.77 -15.07 24.23
CA PRO A 143 1.70 -13.78 23.56
C PRO A 143 3.11 -13.28 23.21
N GLY A 144 3.29 -12.83 21.97
CA GLY A 144 4.57 -12.35 21.46
C GLY A 144 4.43 -11.02 20.72
N HIS A 145 5.46 -10.19 20.82
CA HIS A 145 5.54 -8.94 20.03
C HIS A 145 5.91 -9.21 18.58
N ARG A 146 6.70 -10.26 18.32
CA ARG A 146 7.19 -10.61 16.99
C ARG A 146 6.33 -11.74 16.44
N ILE A 147 5.76 -11.51 15.28
CA ILE A 147 4.92 -12.49 14.59
C ILE A 147 5.66 -12.95 13.36
N TYR A 148 5.75 -14.26 13.22
CA TYR A 148 6.48 -14.93 12.16
C TYR A 148 5.49 -15.57 11.19
N MET A 149 5.87 -15.63 9.93
CA MET A 149 5.14 -16.34 8.89
C MET A 149 5.81 -17.69 8.65
N ALA A 150 5.05 -18.78 8.70
CA ALA A 150 5.56 -20.13 8.50
C ALA A 150 4.70 -20.92 7.50
N ASP A 151 5.29 -21.92 6.87
CA ASP A 151 4.58 -22.84 5.98
C ASP A 151 3.64 -23.74 6.79
N GLU A 152 2.41 -23.94 6.29
CA GLU A 152 1.43 -24.79 6.96
C GLU A 152 1.91 -26.23 7.14
N ALA A 153 2.80 -26.72 6.26
CA ALA A 153 3.41 -28.05 6.35
C ALA A 153 4.32 -28.25 7.57
N VAL A 154 4.86 -27.17 8.15
CA VAL A 154 5.72 -27.22 9.34
C VAL A 154 4.99 -26.83 10.62
N ARG A 155 3.66 -26.68 10.56
CA ARG A 155 2.85 -26.33 11.73
C ARG A 155 3.02 -27.39 12.82
N PRO A 156 3.50 -27.02 14.02
CA PRO A 156 3.68 -28.00 15.09
C PRO A 156 2.33 -28.58 15.51
N ALA A 157 2.30 -29.87 15.80
CA ALA A 157 1.16 -30.50 16.44
C ALA A 157 1.05 -29.91 17.85
N VAL A 158 -0.05 -29.23 18.12
CA VAL A 158 -0.28 -28.59 19.42
C VAL A 158 -0.86 -29.63 20.37
N ASP A 159 -0.14 -29.97 21.44
CA ASP A 159 -0.73 -30.71 22.55
C ASP A 159 -1.67 -29.78 23.33
N PHE A 160 -2.92 -30.19 23.47
CA PHE A 160 -3.94 -29.47 24.22
C PHE A 160 -3.46 -29.17 25.65
N TRP A 161 -2.76 -30.10 26.30
CA TRP A 161 -2.28 -29.90 27.68
C TRP A 161 -1.07 -28.99 27.78
N GLU A 162 -0.20 -28.95 26.77
CA GLU A 162 0.85 -27.91 26.69
C GLU A 162 0.21 -26.53 26.53
N THR A 163 -0.84 -26.41 25.72
CA THR A 163 -1.55 -25.15 25.47
C THR A 163 -2.21 -24.59 26.72
N VAL A 164 -2.80 -25.45 27.56
CA VAL A 164 -3.49 -25.03 28.78
C VAL A 164 -2.52 -24.65 29.90
N ASN A 165 -1.30 -25.22 29.89
CA ASN A 165 -0.30 -25.02 30.95
C ASN A 165 0.73 -23.93 30.66
N HIS A 166 0.87 -23.48 29.41
CA HIS A 166 1.78 -22.40 29.03
C HIS A 166 1.11 -21.01 29.17
N TYR A 167 1.36 -20.35 30.30
CA TYR A 167 1.38 -18.89 30.45
C TYR A 167 2.78 -18.54 31.04
N LEU A 168 3.49 -17.45 30.73
CA LEU A 168 3.06 -16.04 30.77
C LEU A 168 3.92 -15.10 29.89
N VAL A 169 5.02 -15.53 29.29
CA VAL A 169 5.93 -14.67 28.50
C VAL A 169 6.67 -15.54 27.49
N GLU A 170 6.80 -15.07 26.25
CA GLU A 170 7.64 -15.71 25.24
C GLU A 170 9.11 -15.70 25.70
N PRO A 171 9.78 -16.87 25.82
CA PRO A 171 11.18 -16.93 26.19
C PRO A 171 12.07 -16.16 25.19
N SER A 172 13.11 -15.49 25.67
CA SER A 172 13.99 -14.66 24.85
C SER A 172 14.89 -15.45 23.89
N ASP A 173 14.99 -16.77 24.07
CA ASP A 173 15.88 -17.69 23.35
C ASP A 173 15.14 -18.63 22.38
N VAL A 174 13.88 -18.33 22.05
CA VAL A 174 13.08 -19.15 21.13
C VAL A 174 13.56 -18.98 19.69
N VAL A 175 13.76 -20.11 19.01
CA VAL A 175 14.07 -20.15 17.58
C VAL A 175 12.81 -19.77 16.78
N PRO A 176 12.88 -18.75 15.91
CA PRO A 176 11.75 -18.36 15.06
C PRO A 176 11.24 -19.51 14.20
N ILE A 177 9.91 -19.62 14.08
CA ILE A 177 9.24 -20.62 13.22
C ILE A 177 9.35 -20.29 11.72
N GLY A 178 9.81 -19.08 11.37
CA GLY A 178 9.94 -18.59 10.01
C GLY A 178 10.38 -17.13 9.95
N PRO A 179 10.36 -16.49 8.78
CA PRO A 179 10.67 -15.06 8.65
C PRO A 179 9.71 -14.17 9.44
N LEU A 180 10.24 -13.05 9.94
CA LEU A 180 9.44 -12.02 10.61
C LEU A 180 8.40 -11.44 9.63
N ALA A 181 7.14 -11.43 10.05
CA ALA A 181 6.03 -10.89 9.29
C ALA A 181 5.62 -9.49 9.78
N LEU A 182 5.54 -9.33 11.11
CA LEU A 182 5.24 -8.05 11.73
C LEU A 182 5.72 -7.99 13.19
N VAL A 183 5.77 -6.78 13.73
CA VAL A 183 5.97 -6.50 15.15
C VAL A 183 4.76 -5.73 15.70
N SER A 184 4.28 -6.07 16.88
CA SER A 184 3.18 -5.39 17.59
C SER A 184 3.68 -4.69 18.84
N VAL A 185 3.32 -3.42 19.01
CA VAL A 185 3.72 -2.60 20.18
C VAL A 185 2.57 -1.71 20.65
N PRO A 186 2.51 -1.34 21.94
CA PRO A 186 3.25 -1.94 23.04
C PRO A 186 2.61 -3.25 23.51
N GLN A 187 1.52 -3.72 22.87
CA GLN A 187 0.82 -4.93 23.27
C GLN A 187 1.30 -6.12 22.45
N PRO A 188 1.66 -7.25 23.07
CA PRO A 188 1.92 -8.49 22.33
C PRO A 188 0.62 -9.03 21.72
N LEU A 189 0.76 -9.91 20.73
CA LEU A 189 -0.36 -10.61 20.12
C LEU A 189 -0.35 -12.08 20.52
N LEU A 190 -1.53 -12.62 20.75
CA LEU A 190 -1.78 -14.05 20.92
C LEU A 190 -2.60 -14.59 19.75
N THR A 191 -2.46 -15.90 19.52
CA THR A 191 -3.30 -16.62 18.55
C THR A 191 -4.74 -16.65 19.02
N VAL A 192 -5.66 -16.26 18.14
CA VAL A 192 -7.11 -16.31 18.34
C VAL A 192 -7.78 -16.94 17.10
N HIS A 193 -9.09 -17.11 17.13
CA HIS A 193 -9.82 -17.50 15.93
C HIS A 193 -9.86 -16.35 14.93
N ALA A 194 -9.58 -16.64 13.66
CA ALA A 194 -9.84 -15.71 12.58
C ALA A 194 -11.35 -15.43 12.47
N ASP A 195 -11.69 -14.21 12.03
CA ASP A 195 -13.08 -13.84 11.84
C ASP A 195 -13.78 -14.80 10.87
N GLY A 196 -15.00 -15.20 11.22
CA GLY A 196 -15.80 -16.14 10.44
C GLY A 196 -15.23 -17.56 10.36
N PHE A 197 -14.23 -17.92 11.17
CA PHE A 197 -13.57 -19.24 11.13
C PHE A 197 -12.98 -19.58 9.75
N THR A 198 -12.47 -18.57 9.05
CA THR A 198 -11.79 -18.75 7.76
C THR A 198 -10.47 -19.50 7.93
N SER A 199 -9.83 -19.88 6.82
CA SER A 199 -8.50 -20.51 6.82
C SER A 199 -7.35 -19.53 7.10
N ALA A 200 -7.65 -18.29 7.48
CA ALA A 200 -6.64 -17.29 7.86
C ALA A 200 -6.15 -17.50 9.30
N SER A 201 -5.02 -16.89 9.64
CA SER A 201 -4.53 -16.83 11.01
C SER A 201 -5.21 -15.69 11.77
N GLY A 202 -5.83 -15.99 12.91
CA GLY A 202 -6.34 -14.98 13.82
C GLY A 202 -5.29 -14.61 14.86
N LEU A 203 -5.03 -13.32 15.01
CA LEU A 203 -4.18 -12.79 16.07
C LEU A 203 -4.91 -11.64 16.76
N GLY A 204 -4.66 -11.44 18.04
CA GLY A 204 -5.25 -10.31 18.75
C GLY A 204 -4.49 -9.98 20.00
N THR A 205 -4.73 -8.79 20.52
CA THR A 205 -4.20 -8.37 21.81
C THR A 205 -4.89 -9.15 22.93
N GLU A 206 -4.36 -9.03 24.15
CA GLU A 206 -5.15 -9.33 25.34
C GLU A 206 -6.40 -8.46 25.39
N LEU A 207 -7.39 -8.91 26.15
CA LEU A 207 -8.59 -8.11 26.39
C LEU A 207 -8.22 -6.85 27.17
N PHE A 208 -8.73 -5.72 26.73
CA PHE A 208 -8.61 -4.45 27.40
C PHE A 208 -9.98 -3.79 27.50
N ALA A 209 -10.15 -3.00 28.57
CA ALA A 209 -11.31 -2.16 28.75
C ALA A 209 -11.06 -0.78 28.14
N VAL A 210 -12.05 -0.24 27.44
CA VAL A 210 -12.14 1.17 27.01
C VAL A 210 -13.45 1.77 27.54
N GLY A 211 -13.55 3.08 27.57
CA GLY A 211 -14.74 3.78 28.05
C GLY A 211 -14.58 5.30 27.93
N ARG A 212 -15.45 6.06 28.58
CA ARG A 212 -15.46 7.53 28.53
C ARG A 212 -14.09 8.19 28.70
N ASP A 213 -13.30 7.71 29.67
CA ASP A 213 -12.01 8.30 30.04
C ASP A 213 -10.83 7.36 29.74
N ARG A 214 -11.04 6.30 28.94
CA ARG A 214 -10.03 5.29 28.66
C ARG A 214 -10.03 4.89 27.19
N ILE A 215 -8.91 5.17 26.53
CA ILE A 215 -8.61 4.70 25.18
C ILE A 215 -7.54 3.61 25.23
N ALA A 216 -7.56 2.73 24.25
CA ALA A 216 -6.47 1.79 23.99
C ALA A 216 -5.81 2.13 22.65
N GLN A 217 -4.50 2.01 22.56
CA GLN A 217 -3.76 2.29 21.33
C GLN A 217 -2.51 1.42 21.20
N GLY A 218 -2.04 1.29 19.97
CA GLY A 218 -0.80 0.60 19.65
C GLY A 218 -0.44 0.77 18.18
N ALA A 219 0.57 0.02 17.75
CA ALA A 219 1.07 -0.01 16.39
C ALA A 219 1.38 -1.44 15.97
N LEU A 220 1.17 -1.73 14.69
CA LEU A 220 1.75 -2.88 13.99
C LEU A 220 2.78 -2.36 12.98
N LEU A 221 3.94 -3.00 12.93
CA LEU A 221 5.05 -2.68 12.03
C LEU A 221 5.30 -3.87 11.10
N PHE A 222 5.23 -3.64 9.78
CA PHE A 222 5.39 -4.66 8.76
C PHE A 222 6.65 -4.37 7.95
N PRO A 223 7.80 -4.99 8.30
CA PRO A 223 9.02 -4.74 7.56
C PRO A 223 8.93 -5.40 6.18
N GLN A 224 9.35 -4.67 5.14
CA GLN A 224 9.24 -5.13 3.74
C GLN A 224 10.56 -5.72 3.22
N ASN A 225 11.70 -5.21 3.68
CA ASN A 225 13.02 -5.60 3.19
C ASN A 225 14.08 -5.81 4.29
N HIS A 226 13.66 -5.98 5.54
CA HIS A 226 14.54 -6.20 6.68
C HIS A 226 13.82 -6.99 7.78
N ASP A 227 14.57 -7.41 8.79
CA ASP A 227 14.08 -8.02 10.03
C ASP A 227 14.52 -7.23 11.29
N GLN A 228 15.28 -6.15 11.07
CA GLN A 228 15.84 -5.30 12.11
C GLN A 228 14.81 -4.29 12.61
N LEU A 229 13.99 -4.75 13.54
CA LEU A 229 12.99 -3.98 14.29
C LEU A 229 13.24 -4.14 15.80
N ASP A 230 14.51 -4.22 16.18
CA ASP A 230 14.90 -4.20 17.58
C ASP A 230 14.83 -2.75 18.06
N ASP A 231 14.29 -2.52 19.26
CA ASP A 231 14.10 -1.20 19.87
C ASP A 231 13.07 -0.27 19.17
N VAL A 232 12.12 -0.82 18.42
CA VAL A 232 10.95 -0.06 17.94
C VAL A 232 9.82 -0.10 18.98
N ASP A 233 9.22 1.05 19.24
CA ASP A 233 8.09 1.20 20.16
C ASP A 233 6.98 2.07 19.55
N LEU A 234 5.99 2.42 20.36
CA LEU A 234 4.89 3.27 19.90
C LEU A 234 5.36 4.69 19.56
N ASP A 235 6.34 5.23 20.27
CA ASP A 235 6.86 6.58 20.02
C ASP A 235 7.62 6.62 18.68
N TRP A 236 8.37 5.57 18.35
CA TRP A 236 8.96 5.40 17.03
C TRP A 236 7.89 5.38 15.93
N ALA A 237 6.80 4.61 16.13
CA ALA A 237 5.72 4.52 15.15
C ALA A 237 4.99 5.86 14.95
N LEU A 238 4.82 6.65 16.02
CA LEU A 238 4.28 8.00 15.96
C LEU A 238 5.25 8.96 15.22
N ALA A 239 6.55 8.88 15.52
CA ALA A 239 7.57 9.68 14.83
C ALA A 239 7.63 9.37 13.32
N ALA A 240 7.47 8.10 12.94
CA ALA A 240 7.40 7.69 11.54
C ALA A 240 6.26 8.39 10.78
N VAL A 241 5.08 8.56 11.40
CA VAL A 241 3.97 9.31 10.82
C VAL A 241 4.35 10.76 10.56
N ASP A 242 5.03 11.41 11.51
CA ASP A 242 5.45 12.80 11.38
C ASP A 242 6.56 12.98 10.33
N GLU A 243 7.46 12.01 10.22
CA GLU A 243 8.50 11.97 9.18
C GLU A 243 7.91 11.84 7.78
N GLU A 244 6.97 10.92 7.60
CA GLU A 244 6.32 10.77 6.30
C GLU A 244 5.46 11.96 5.94
N ARG A 245 4.76 12.55 6.91
CA ARG A 245 4.04 13.82 6.68
C ARG A 245 5.00 14.90 6.18
N ARG A 246 6.15 15.08 6.83
CA ARG A 246 7.17 16.06 6.41
C ARG A 246 7.72 15.75 5.02
N PHE A 247 8.00 14.48 4.73
CA PHE A 247 8.42 14.06 3.39
C PHE A 247 7.39 14.49 2.34
N TRP A 248 6.14 14.06 2.49
CA TRP A 248 5.08 14.37 1.52
C TRP A 248 4.80 15.86 1.41
N GLN A 249 4.89 16.61 2.51
CA GLN A 249 4.81 18.07 2.48
C GLN A 249 5.97 18.71 1.71
N GLY A 250 7.17 18.11 1.73
CA GLY A 250 8.35 18.60 1.02
C GLY A 250 8.47 18.17 -0.45
N VAL A 251 7.88 17.03 -0.86
CA VAL A 251 7.99 16.53 -2.24
C VAL A 251 7.28 17.45 -3.22
N PRO A 252 7.94 18.01 -4.24
CA PRO A 252 7.29 18.92 -5.18
C PRO A 252 6.36 18.16 -6.15
N LEU A 253 5.18 17.72 -5.70
CA LEU A 253 4.23 16.90 -6.47
C LEU A 253 3.82 17.51 -7.83
N GLN A 254 3.83 18.84 -7.90
CA GLN A 254 3.58 19.62 -9.10
C GLN A 254 4.71 20.65 -9.18
N GLN A 255 5.64 20.49 -10.12
CA GLN A 255 6.65 21.53 -10.41
C GLN A 255 6.01 22.69 -11.19
N VAL A 256 4.98 22.37 -11.99
CA VAL A 256 4.06 23.34 -12.59
C VAL A 256 2.71 23.17 -11.89
N VAL A 257 2.30 24.17 -11.11
CA VAL A 257 1.06 24.13 -10.34
C VAL A 257 -0.13 24.33 -11.27
N LEU A 258 -1.06 23.38 -11.23
CA LEU A 258 -2.37 23.48 -11.88
C LEU A 258 -3.37 23.98 -10.85
N GLU A 259 -3.94 25.17 -11.06
CA GLU A 259 -4.95 25.75 -10.17
C GLU A 259 -6.33 25.71 -10.82
N THR A 260 -7.34 25.35 -10.03
CA THR A 260 -8.75 25.49 -10.43
C THR A 260 -9.50 26.36 -9.43
N PRO A 261 -10.57 27.05 -9.84
CA PRO A 261 -11.35 27.90 -8.93
C PRO A 261 -12.14 27.11 -7.87
N ASP A 262 -12.18 25.78 -7.96
CA ASP A 262 -12.90 24.88 -7.06
C ASP A 262 -11.88 24.11 -6.18
N PRO A 263 -11.86 24.33 -4.86
CA PRO A 263 -10.90 23.69 -3.97
C PRO A 263 -10.94 22.16 -4.01
N ASP A 264 -12.12 21.56 -4.12
CA ASP A 264 -12.26 20.09 -4.11
C ASP A 264 -11.70 19.49 -5.42
N VAL A 265 -11.91 20.17 -6.54
CA VAL A 265 -11.31 19.79 -7.83
C VAL A 265 -9.79 19.96 -7.80
N ASN A 266 -9.30 21.01 -7.14
CA ASN A 266 -7.87 21.23 -6.95
C ASN A 266 -7.23 20.09 -6.13
N ASP A 267 -7.89 19.67 -5.05
CA ASP A 267 -7.47 18.52 -4.25
C ASP A 267 -7.47 17.22 -5.06
N MET A 268 -8.46 17.00 -5.92
CA MET A 268 -8.46 15.86 -6.84
C MET A 268 -7.23 15.88 -7.78
N ILE A 269 -6.85 17.04 -8.32
CA ILE A 269 -5.66 17.17 -9.18
C ILE A 269 -4.38 16.88 -8.38
N VAL A 270 -4.28 17.38 -7.15
CA VAL A 270 -3.14 17.10 -6.26
C VAL A 270 -3.03 15.60 -5.96
N ALA A 271 -4.14 14.92 -5.67
CA ALA A 271 -4.17 13.48 -5.43
C ALA A 271 -3.79 12.68 -6.69
N CYS A 272 -4.24 13.11 -7.88
CA CYS A 272 -3.83 12.50 -9.15
C CYS A 272 -2.32 12.64 -9.40
N ALA A 273 -1.76 13.84 -9.17
CA ALA A 273 -0.32 14.08 -9.29
C ALA A 273 0.49 13.19 -8.33
N ARG A 274 0.04 13.07 -7.08
CA ARG A 274 0.60 12.15 -6.10
C ARG A 274 0.58 10.70 -6.59
N ASN A 275 -0.56 10.22 -7.09
CA ASN A 275 -0.70 8.84 -7.57
C ASN A 275 0.23 8.56 -8.77
N ILE A 276 0.37 9.51 -9.70
CA ILE A 276 1.30 9.39 -10.84
C ILE A 276 2.75 9.21 -10.34
N LEU A 277 3.17 10.00 -9.35
CA LEU A 277 4.52 9.87 -8.79
C LEU A 277 4.71 8.61 -7.97
N GLN A 278 3.69 8.16 -7.26
CA GLN A 278 3.72 6.87 -6.57
C GLN A 278 3.87 5.71 -7.54
N ALA A 279 3.43 5.85 -8.79
CA ALA A 279 3.64 4.86 -9.85
C ALA A 279 5.01 4.96 -10.54
N ARG A 280 5.84 5.96 -10.19
CA ARG A 280 7.22 6.06 -10.68
C ARG A 280 8.12 5.07 -9.96
N GLU A 281 9.02 4.46 -10.73
CA GLU A 281 10.12 3.62 -10.27
C GLU A 281 11.41 3.95 -11.02
N ILE A 282 12.55 3.54 -10.47
CA ILE A 282 13.84 3.66 -11.15
C ILE A 282 14.24 2.28 -11.71
N GLU A 283 14.31 2.16 -13.03
CA GLU A 283 14.79 0.95 -13.75
C GLU A 283 16.02 1.30 -14.57
N ASP A 284 17.11 0.55 -14.43
CA ASP A 284 18.38 0.78 -15.15
C ASP A 284 18.88 2.24 -15.06
N GLY A 285 18.67 2.88 -13.90
CA GLY A 285 19.05 4.26 -13.63
C GLY A 285 18.13 5.33 -14.24
N LEU A 286 16.99 4.96 -14.81
CA LEU A 286 16.02 5.88 -15.41
C LEU A 286 14.66 5.81 -14.71
N PRO A 287 13.94 6.94 -14.58
CA PRO A 287 12.56 6.93 -14.12
C PRO A 287 11.64 6.28 -15.15
N VAL A 288 10.80 5.37 -14.66
CA VAL A 288 9.77 4.66 -15.43
C VAL A 288 8.45 4.84 -14.71
N PHE A 289 7.47 5.44 -15.40
CA PHE A 289 6.10 5.52 -14.90
C PHE A 289 5.37 4.21 -15.22
N LYS A 290 5.00 3.48 -14.18
CA LYS A 290 4.11 2.32 -14.28
C LYS A 290 2.66 2.79 -14.37
N VAL A 291 1.79 1.93 -14.88
CA VAL A 291 0.35 2.23 -15.01
C VAL A 291 -0.36 2.26 -13.66
N GLY A 292 0.12 1.45 -12.72
CA GLY A 292 -0.27 1.52 -11.33
C GLY A 292 0.91 1.25 -10.42
N PRO A 293 0.84 1.72 -9.16
CA PRO A 293 1.89 1.47 -8.18
C PRO A 293 1.99 -0.02 -7.84
N THR A 294 0.90 -0.79 -7.91
CA THR A 294 0.89 -2.19 -7.45
C THR A 294 0.28 -3.12 -8.49
N ILE A 295 -0.97 -2.89 -8.87
CA ILE A 295 -1.65 -3.62 -9.94
C ILE A 295 -1.28 -2.95 -11.26
N TYR A 296 -1.02 -3.74 -12.30
CA TYR A 296 -0.47 -3.22 -13.57
C TYR A 296 0.87 -2.50 -13.40
N ARG A 297 1.71 -3.00 -12.50
CA ARG A 297 3.06 -2.52 -12.24
C ARG A 297 4.04 -2.97 -13.34
N SER A 298 3.84 -2.45 -14.54
CA SER A 298 4.71 -2.65 -15.71
C SER A 298 4.56 -1.44 -16.63
N LEU A 299 5.50 -1.27 -17.56
CA LEU A 299 5.33 -0.27 -18.62
C LEU A 299 4.43 -0.89 -19.68
N PHE A 300 3.25 -0.29 -19.86
CA PHE A 300 2.34 -0.59 -20.96
C PHE A 300 2.37 0.59 -21.93
N VAL A 301 2.56 0.32 -23.23
CA VAL A 301 2.86 1.40 -24.19
C VAL A 301 1.69 2.40 -24.30
N VAL A 302 0.46 1.89 -24.30
CA VAL A 302 -0.74 2.71 -24.44
C VAL A 302 -0.92 3.63 -23.24
N ASP A 303 -0.87 3.07 -22.04
CA ASP A 303 -1.06 3.84 -20.80
C ASP A 303 0.13 4.77 -20.54
N GLY A 304 1.35 4.31 -20.85
CA GLY A 304 2.58 5.08 -20.76
C GLY A 304 2.51 6.38 -21.54
N HIS A 305 1.84 6.41 -22.70
CA HIS A 305 1.58 7.65 -23.45
C HIS A 305 0.98 8.75 -22.58
N PHE A 306 -0.11 8.42 -21.86
CA PHE A 306 -0.84 9.37 -21.03
C PHE A 306 -0.06 9.75 -19.78
N PHE A 307 0.66 8.81 -19.18
CA PHE A 307 1.52 9.10 -18.02
C PHE A 307 2.67 10.05 -18.37
N LEU A 308 3.33 9.87 -19.51
CA LEU A 308 4.42 10.76 -19.94
C LEU A 308 3.90 12.16 -20.30
N GLU A 309 2.70 12.26 -20.89
CA GLU A 309 2.06 13.55 -21.14
C GLU A 309 1.69 14.25 -19.81
N ALA A 310 1.05 13.53 -18.89
CA ALA A 310 0.71 14.07 -17.57
C ALA A 310 1.97 14.49 -16.78
N ALA A 311 3.03 13.70 -16.80
CA ALA A 311 4.31 14.05 -16.17
C ALA A 311 4.85 15.39 -16.68
N ARG A 312 4.80 15.65 -17.99
CA ARG A 312 5.18 16.97 -18.55
C ARG A 312 4.28 18.09 -18.07
N TYR A 313 2.96 17.90 -18.03
CA TYR A 313 2.04 18.92 -17.53
C TYR A 313 2.28 19.28 -16.06
N LEU A 314 2.71 18.30 -15.27
CA LEU A 314 3.08 18.50 -13.86
C LEU A 314 4.51 19.05 -13.69
N GLY A 315 5.23 19.28 -14.79
CA GLY A 315 6.57 19.87 -14.82
C GLY A 315 7.72 18.87 -14.69
N TYR A 316 7.48 17.57 -14.80
CA TYR A 316 8.51 16.52 -14.81
C TYR A 316 9.03 16.25 -16.23
N ALA A 317 9.53 17.29 -16.89
CA ALA A 317 9.98 17.21 -18.29
C ALA A 317 11.14 16.21 -18.50
N ASP A 318 12.08 16.16 -17.55
CA ASP A 318 13.24 15.26 -17.60
C ASP A 318 12.81 13.80 -17.41
N ASP A 319 11.95 13.51 -16.42
CA ASP A 319 11.43 12.16 -16.20
C ASP A 319 10.61 11.67 -17.39
N ALA A 320 9.79 12.55 -17.99
CA ALA A 320 9.05 12.22 -19.20
C ALA A 320 10.00 11.93 -20.38
N GLY A 321 11.10 12.68 -20.49
CA GLY A 321 12.16 12.44 -21.48
C GLY A 321 12.83 11.07 -21.31
N ALA A 322 13.17 10.70 -20.08
CA ALA A 322 13.74 9.40 -19.75
C ALA A 322 12.74 8.23 -19.95
N GLY A 323 11.45 8.50 -19.75
CA GLY A 323 10.39 7.56 -20.08
C GLY A 323 10.29 7.28 -21.59
N VAL A 324 10.51 8.30 -22.43
CA VAL A 324 10.66 8.11 -23.89
C VAL A 324 11.89 7.26 -24.21
N ASP A 325 13.03 7.51 -23.56
CA ASP A 325 14.24 6.70 -23.77
C ASP A 325 14.00 5.22 -23.40
N THR A 326 13.27 4.99 -22.30
CA THR A 326 12.87 3.64 -21.87
C THR A 326 11.97 2.97 -22.88
N LEU A 327 11.01 3.70 -23.46
CA LEU A 327 10.15 3.18 -24.53
C LEU A 327 11.00 2.79 -25.74
N VAL A 328 11.82 3.69 -26.25
CA VAL A 328 12.67 3.50 -27.45
C VAL A 328 13.58 2.28 -27.31
N ARG A 329 14.16 2.05 -26.12
CA ARG A 329 14.98 0.86 -25.83
C ARG A 329 14.24 -0.47 -25.95
N ARG A 330 12.91 -0.46 -25.93
CA ARG A 330 12.06 -1.66 -26.04
C ARG A 330 11.55 -1.92 -27.45
N ALA A 331 11.96 -1.11 -28.43
CA ALA A 331 11.68 -1.40 -29.83
C ALA A 331 12.34 -2.72 -30.25
N ASN A 332 11.63 -3.53 -31.03
CA ASN A 332 12.17 -4.72 -31.66
C ASN A 332 13.24 -4.35 -32.69
N PRO A 333 14.09 -5.30 -33.13
CA PRO A 333 15.09 -5.06 -34.17
C PRO A 333 14.49 -4.50 -35.47
N ASP A 334 13.28 -4.94 -35.82
CA ASP A 334 12.50 -4.45 -36.97
C ASP A 334 11.84 -3.08 -36.73
N GLY A 335 12.05 -2.45 -35.57
CA GLY A 335 11.49 -1.14 -35.21
C GLY A 335 10.07 -1.18 -34.64
N SER A 336 9.40 -2.33 -34.65
CA SER A 336 8.06 -2.47 -34.08
C SER A 336 8.06 -2.43 -32.55
N PHE A 337 6.92 -2.11 -31.95
CA PHE A 337 6.70 -2.25 -30.51
C PHE A 337 5.62 -3.32 -30.29
N SER A 338 5.97 -4.38 -29.57
CA SER A 338 5.07 -5.49 -29.23
C SER A 338 5.53 -6.11 -27.90
N LEU A 339 5.39 -5.32 -26.83
CA LEU A 339 5.64 -5.76 -25.45
C LEU A 339 4.59 -6.78 -24.99
N ILE A 340 3.36 -6.66 -25.49
CA ILE A 340 2.34 -7.70 -25.36
C ILE A 340 2.22 -8.42 -26.71
N PRO A 341 2.35 -9.77 -26.75
CA PRO A 341 2.11 -10.53 -27.97
C PRO A 341 0.77 -10.18 -28.63
N ASP A 342 0.79 -10.03 -29.95
CA ASP A 342 -0.38 -9.72 -30.80
C ASP A 342 -1.06 -8.34 -30.54
N HIS A 343 -0.47 -7.46 -29.72
CA HIS A 343 -0.97 -6.09 -29.51
C HIS A 343 -0.45 -5.10 -30.57
N ASN A 344 -0.92 -5.26 -31.81
CA ASN A 344 -0.48 -4.47 -32.98
C ASN A 344 -0.68 -2.94 -32.84
N LYS A 345 -1.49 -2.48 -31.88
CA LYS A 345 -1.69 -1.05 -31.58
C LYS A 345 -0.47 -0.39 -30.92
N GLU A 346 0.46 -1.17 -30.35
CA GLU A 346 1.60 -0.66 -29.59
C GLU A 346 2.59 0.13 -30.46
N THR A 347 2.86 -0.30 -31.69
CA THR A 347 3.66 0.48 -32.64
C THR A 347 2.99 1.83 -32.95
N GLY A 348 1.69 1.83 -33.21
CA GLY A 348 0.95 3.06 -33.54
C GLY A 348 0.95 4.08 -32.40
N ILE A 349 0.74 3.62 -31.15
CA ILE A 349 0.75 4.51 -29.98
C ILE A 349 2.18 4.94 -29.61
N ALA A 350 3.21 4.12 -29.88
CA ALA A 350 4.59 4.54 -29.72
C ALA A 350 4.94 5.70 -30.67
N LEU A 351 4.55 5.63 -31.94
CA LEU A 351 4.70 6.73 -32.91
C LEU A 351 4.00 8.01 -32.41
N ALA A 352 2.75 7.89 -31.97
CA ALA A 352 2.00 9.02 -31.42
C ALA A 352 2.69 9.61 -30.18
N THR A 353 3.27 8.77 -29.33
CA THR A 353 4.02 9.18 -28.15
C THR A 353 5.27 9.97 -28.53
N LEU A 354 6.10 9.49 -29.46
CA LEU A 354 7.31 10.20 -29.88
C LEU A 354 6.99 11.59 -30.44
N VAL A 355 5.98 11.69 -31.31
CA VAL A 355 5.54 12.98 -31.88
C VAL A 355 4.99 13.89 -30.79
N ARG A 356 4.08 13.39 -29.93
CA ARG A 356 3.46 14.20 -28.89
C ARG A 356 4.49 14.72 -27.89
N GLN A 357 5.48 13.91 -27.54
CA GLN A 357 6.55 14.31 -26.63
C GLN A 357 7.46 15.39 -27.24
N ALA A 358 7.72 15.33 -28.56
CA ALA A 358 8.42 16.39 -29.28
C ALA A 358 7.61 17.69 -29.39
N GLU A 359 6.29 17.61 -29.58
CA GLU A 359 5.42 18.79 -29.55
C GLU A 359 5.46 19.50 -28.19
N LEU A 360 5.40 18.73 -27.10
CA LEU A 360 5.38 19.25 -25.74
C LEU A 360 6.75 19.79 -25.28
N SER A 361 7.85 19.18 -25.73
CA SER A 361 9.21 19.61 -25.37
C SER A 361 9.80 20.66 -26.32
N GLY A 362 9.30 20.73 -27.55
CA GLY A 362 9.94 21.47 -28.66
C GLY A 362 11.17 20.77 -29.24
N ASP A 363 11.54 19.58 -28.75
CA ASP A 363 12.74 18.85 -29.17
C ASP A 363 12.49 18.00 -30.42
N TRP A 364 12.36 18.70 -31.54
CA TRP A 364 12.20 18.07 -32.86
C TRP A 364 13.48 17.37 -33.35
N GLU A 365 14.65 17.69 -32.79
CA GLU A 365 15.91 17.08 -33.17
C GLU A 365 16.03 15.66 -32.61
N LYS A 366 15.65 15.46 -31.33
CA LYS A 366 15.54 14.12 -30.74
C LYS A 366 14.59 13.24 -31.56
N LEU A 367 13.41 13.75 -31.91
CA LEU A 367 12.47 13.00 -32.77
C LEU A 367 13.13 12.58 -34.09
N ARG A 368 13.82 13.49 -34.80
CA ARG A 368 14.51 13.15 -36.06
C ARG A 368 15.60 12.11 -35.87
N THR A 369 16.27 12.10 -34.73
CA THR A 369 17.33 11.14 -34.39
C THR A 369 16.75 9.75 -34.14
N GLU A 370 15.60 9.67 -33.47
CA GLU A 370 14.91 8.41 -33.16
C GLU A 370 14.05 7.89 -34.32
N TRP A 371 13.59 8.76 -35.23
CA TRP A 371 12.68 8.41 -36.32
C TRP A 371 13.13 7.21 -37.18
N PRO A 372 14.43 7.06 -37.55
CA PRO A 372 14.90 5.90 -38.31
C PRO A 372 14.69 4.55 -37.61
N LEU A 373 14.53 4.52 -36.29
CA LEU A 373 14.18 3.31 -35.54
C LEU A 373 12.79 2.82 -35.94
N VAL A 374 11.80 3.71 -35.82
CA VAL A 374 10.39 3.38 -35.98
C VAL A 374 9.97 3.30 -37.44
N GLN A 375 10.70 3.95 -38.35
CA GLN A 375 10.50 3.79 -39.80
C GLN A 375 10.70 2.35 -40.28
N ARG A 376 11.48 1.52 -39.56
CA ARG A 376 11.67 0.11 -39.94
C ARG A 376 10.42 -0.75 -39.73
N ALA A 377 9.50 -0.29 -38.90
CA ALA A 377 8.28 -1.00 -38.55
C ALA A 377 7.17 -0.88 -39.61
N VAL A 378 7.36 -0.02 -40.63
CA VAL A 378 6.34 0.40 -41.60
C VAL A 378 6.70 -0.06 -43.00
#